data_AF-A0A842V4Z2-F1
#
_entry.id   AF-A0A842V4Z2-F1
#
_cell.length_a   1.000
_cell.length_b   1.000
_cell.length_c   1.000
_cell.angle_alpha   90.00
_cell.angle_beta   90.00
_cell.angle_gamma   90.00
#
_symmetry.space_group_name_H-M   'P 1'
#
loop_
_entity.id
_entity.type
_entity.pdbx_description
1 polymer ?
#
loop_
_entity_poly.entity_id
_entity_poly.type
_entity_poly.pdbx_seq_one_letter_code
_entity_poly.pdbx_strand_id
1 'polypeptide(L)'
;MSFKGKSVKVVMAGDAKEEYKKLNEIVGSEIKKGVESSDHQILFRAIKQKIEFLKENPEYGIHINKRKIPKEYIKDYEVNNLWKVNLSGAWRMIYTIRGSEVEILCIMLDILNHKDYEKKFGYRKS
;
A
#
# COMPACT_ATOMS: atom_id res chain seq x y z
N MET A 1 19.99 2.44 -7.71
CA MET A 1 19.79 3.90 -7.60
C MET A 1 20.05 4.30 -6.17
N SER A 2 20.81 5.38 -5.91
CA SER A 2 20.96 5.90 -4.54
C SER A 2 19.84 6.90 -4.25
N PHE A 3 19.06 6.63 -3.20
CA PHE A 3 17.91 7.44 -2.80
C PHE A 3 18.26 8.52 -1.75
N LYS A 4 19.53 8.60 -1.37
CA LYS A 4 20.01 9.48 -0.29
C LYS A 4 19.84 10.96 -0.68
N GLY A 5 19.06 11.71 0.10
CA GLY A 5 18.86 13.16 -0.08
C GLY A 5 17.69 13.57 -1.00
N LYS A 6 16.91 12.62 -1.52
CA LYS A 6 15.74 12.94 -2.36
C LYS A 6 14.48 13.09 -1.53
N SER A 7 13.60 14.00 -1.95
CA SER A 7 12.26 14.12 -1.34
C SER A 7 11.42 12.90 -1.70
N VAL A 8 10.78 12.27 -0.70
CA VAL A 8 9.89 11.13 -0.90
C VAL A 8 8.45 11.56 -0.72
N LYS A 9 7.62 11.30 -1.73
CA LYS A 9 6.17 11.49 -1.68
C LYS A 9 5.48 10.15 -1.75
N VAL A 10 4.47 9.97 -0.90
CA VAL A 10 3.58 8.81 -0.95
C VAL A 10 2.24 9.27 -1.49
N VAL A 11 1.79 8.68 -2.58
CA VAL A 11 0.49 8.98 -3.21
C VAL A 11 -0.34 7.71 -3.32
N MET A 12 -1.66 7.85 -3.23
CA MET A 12 -2.60 6.74 -3.39
C MET A 12 -3.27 6.84 -4.77
N ALA A 13 -3.30 5.74 -5.49
CA ALA A 13 -3.93 5.61 -6.79
C ALA A 13 -4.79 4.33 -6.87
N GLY A 14 -5.66 4.27 -7.86
CA GLY A 14 -6.53 3.11 -8.08
C GLY A 14 -7.36 2.73 -6.85
N ASP A 15 -7.47 1.42 -6.65
CA ASP A 15 -8.26 0.78 -5.60
C ASP A 15 -7.79 1.20 -4.19
N ALA A 16 -6.49 1.43 -3.98
CA ALA A 16 -5.97 1.90 -2.68
C ALA A 16 -6.60 3.22 -2.23
N LYS A 17 -6.85 4.15 -3.17
CA LYS A 17 -7.45 5.45 -2.84
C LYS A 17 -8.89 5.28 -2.36
N GLU A 18 -9.65 4.41 -3.02
CA GLU A 18 -11.04 4.14 -2.66
C GLU A 18 -11.13 3.40 -1.32
N GLU A 19 -10.35 2.34 -1.14
CA GLU A 19 -10.31 1.56 0.11
C GLU A 19 -9.86 2.43 1.30
N TYR A 20 -8.83 3.26 1.12
CA TYR A 20 -8.39 4.18 2.17
C TYR A 20 -9.48 5.19 2.52
N LYS A 21 -10.21 5.71 1.54
CA LYS A 21 -11.31 6.65 1.77
C LYS A 21 -12.44 5.99 2.58
N LYS A 22 -12.89 4.80 2.17
CA LYS A 22 -13.91 4.03 2.89
C LYS A 22 -13.48 3.74 4.33
N LEU A 23 -12.23 3.30 4.52
CA LEU A 23 -11.69 3.02 5.84
C LEU A 23 -11.67 4.27 6.73
N ASN A 24 -11.26 5.42 6.18
CA ASN A 24 -11.25 6.69 6.90
C ASN A 24 -12.66 7.13 7.32
N GLU A 25 -13.66 6.94 6.46
CA GLU A 25 -15.07 7.23 6.79
C GLU A 25 -15.60 6.32 7.91
N ILE A 26 -15.31 5.01 7.84
CA ILE A 26 -15.69 4.03 8.86
C ILE A 26 -15.04 4.41 10.21
N VAL A 27 -13.73 4.61 10.23
CA VAL A 27 -12.98 5.00 11.43
C VAL A 27 -13.52 6.31 12.03
N GLY A 28 -13.81 7.30 11.17
CA GLY A 28 -14.42 8.56 11.62
C GLY A 28 -15.79 8.36 12.27
N SER A 29 -16.60 7.44 11.73
CA SER A 29 -17.91 7.10 12.30
C SER A 29 -17.80 6.34 13.63
N GLU A 30 -16.83 5.43 13.76
CA GLU A 30 -16.56 4.65 14.97
C GLU A 30 -16.12 5.55 16.12
N ILE A 31 -15.19 6.47 15.85
CA ILE A 31 -14.71 7.45 16.83
C ILE A 31 -15.88 8.32 17.32
N LYS A 32 -16.75 8.78 16.41
CA LYS A 32 -17.95 9.56 16.78
C LYS A 32 -18.93 8.77 17.66
N LYS A 33 -18.98 7.44 17.51
CA LYS A 33 -19.82 6.55 18.31
C LYS A 33 -19.16 6.13 19.65
N GLY A 34 -17.95 6.63 19.94
CA GLY A 34 -17.22 6.28 21.15
C GLY A 34 -16.55 4.90 21.11
N VAL A 35 -16.35 4.32 19.92
CA VAL A 35 -15.61 3.05 19.78
C VAL A 35 -14.12 3.33 20.01
N GLU A 36 -13.57 2.81 21.11
CA GLU A 36 -12.19 3.06 21.53
C GLU A 36 -11.15 2.26 20.73
N SER A 37 -11.54 1.07 20.26
CA SER A 37 -10.68 0.18 19.48
C SER A 37 -11.50 -0.70 18.54
N SER A 38 -11.03 -0.84 17.31
CA SER A 38 -11.61 -1.70 16.28
C SER A 38 -10.51 -2.17 15.32
N ASP A 39 -10.76 -3.25 14.59
CA ASP A 39 -9.85 -3.71 13.53
C ASP A 39 -9.65 -2.64 12.45
N HIS A 40 -10.69 -1.85 12.14
CA HIS A 40 -10.60 -0.74 11.20
C HIS A 40 -9.63 0.35 11.69
N GLN A 41 -9.72 0.73 12.97
CA GLN A 41 -8.81 1.71 13.56
C GLN A 41 -7.38 1.20 13.61
N ILE A 42 -7.18 -0.09 13.94
CA ILE A 42 -5.86 -0.73 13.97
C ILE A 42 -5.25 -0.75 12.56
N LEU A 43 -6.03 -1.15 11.55
CA LEU A 43 -5.58 -1.16 10.15
C LEU A 43 -5.24 0.25 9.67
N PHE A 44 -6.07 1.24 9.98
CA PHE A 44 -5.85 2.63 9.60
C PHE A 44 -4.57 3.21 10.21
N ARG A 45 -4.33 2.94 11.50
CA ARG A 45 -3.08 3.33 12.18
C ARG A 45 -1.88 2.62 11.55
N ALA A 46 -2.01 1.33 11.21
CA ALA A 46 -0.94 0.58 10.54
C ALA A 46 -0.60 1.18 9.18
N ILE A 47 -1.60 1.51 8.34
CA ILE A 47 -1.37 2.16 7.04
C ILE A 47 -0.62 3.47 7.22
N LYS A 48 -1.08 4.35 8.13
CA LYS A 48 -0.40 5.63 8.40
C LYS A 48 1.04 5.44 8.85
N GLN A 49 1.30 4.49 9.75
CA GLN A 49 2.66 4.19 10.18
C GLN A 49 3.53 3.71 9.01
N LYS A 50 3.01 2.81 8.17
CA LYS A 50 3.77 2.31 7.00
C LYS A 50 4.03 3.40 5.96
N ILE A 51 3.14 4.38 5.82
CA ILE A 51 3.37 5.56 4.95
C ILE A 51 4.59 6.35 5.45
N GLU A 52 4.73 6.56 6.76
CA GLU A 52 5.93 7.25 7.30
C GLU A 52 7.20 6.43 7.07
N PHE A 53 7.14 5.10 7.24
CA PHE A 53 8.28 4.24 6.91
C PHE A 53 8.67 4.30 5.42
N LEU A 54 7.70 4.43 4.52
CA LEU A 54 7.98 4.62 3.10
C LEU A 54 8.65 5.97 2.80
N LYS A 55 8.31 7.03 3.54
CA LYS A 55 8.96 8.34 3.40
C LYS A 55 10.42 8.31 3.83
N GLU A 56 10.73 7.54 4.88
CA GLU A 56 12.10 7.36 5.37
C GLU A 56 12.91 6.39 4.49
N ASN A 57 12.26 5.30 4.06
CA ASN A 57 12.85 4.26 3.23
C ASN A 57 11.85 3.80 2.14
N PRO A 58 11.95 4.35 0.92
CA PRO A 58 11.06 4.00 -0.19
C PRO A 58 11.06 2.50 -0.52
N GLU A 59 12.17 1.79 -0.31
CA GLU A 59 12.31 0.36 -0.59
C GLU A 59 11.81 -0.53 0.56
N TYR A 60 11.13 0.05 1.56
CA TYR A 60 10.59 -0.70 2.70
C TYR A 60 9.52 -1.71 2.29
N GLY A 61 9.81 -2.99 2.49
CA GLY A 61 8.87 -4.08 2.29
C GLY A 61 9.50 -5.25 1.58
N ILE A 62 8.66 -6.07 0.97
CA ILE A 62 9.06 -7.29 0.26
C ILE A 62 8.86 -7.05 -1.24
N HIS A 63 9.94 -7.16 -2.01
CA HIS A 63 9.87 -7.05 -3.46
C HIS A 63 9.07 -8.22 -4.06
N ILE A 64 8.12 -7.92 -4.93
CA ILE A 64 7.34 -8.90 -5.68
C ILE A 64 8.05 -9.21 -6.99
N ASN A 65 8.21 -10.50 -7.30
CA ASN A 65 8.84 -10.93 -8.54
C ASN A 65 8.08 -10.37 -9.75
N LYS A 66 8.80 -9.80 -10.73
CA LYS A 66 8.23 -9.18 -11.93
C LYS A 66 7.26 -10.10 -12.69
N ARG A 67 7.49 -11.42 -12.68
CA ARG A 67 6.62 -12.42 -13.32
C ARG A 67 5.24 -12.55 -12.66
N LYS A 68 5.09 -12.08 -11.42
CA LYS A 68 3.84 -12.12 -10.64
C LYS A 68 3.09 -10.79 -10.63
N ILE A 69 3.60 -9.76 -11.31
CA ILE A 69 2.92 -8.46 -11.38
C ILE A 69 1.65 -8.62 -12.23
N PRO A 70 0.46 -8.30 -11.69
CA PRO A 70 -0.78 -8.30 -12.46
C PRO A 70 -0.69 -7.42 -13.71
N LYS A 71 -1.27 -7.89 -14.83
CA LYS A 71 -1.21 -7.19 -16.12
C LYS A 71 -1.85 -5.80 -16.07
N GLU A 72 -2.91 -5.64 -15.30
CA GLU A 72 -3.58 -4.35 -15.06
C GLU A 72 -2.62 -3.31 -14.47
N TYR A 73 -1.75 -3.68 -13.53
CA TYR A 73 -0.77 -2.74 -12.98
C TYR A 73 0.26 -2.28 -14.01
N ILE A 74 0.66 -3.18 -14.92
CA ILE A 74 1.57 -2.84 -16.01
C ILE A 74 0.88 -1.93 -17.00
N LYS A 75 -0.38 -2.20 -17.34
CA LYS A 75 -1.14 -1.44 -18.33
C LYS A 75 -1.53 -0.04 -17.83
N ASP A 76 -2.04 0.05 -16.62
CA ASP A 76 -2.67 1.27 -16.11
C ASP A 76 -1.65 2.19 -15.40
N TYR A 77 -0.55 1.60 -14.90
CA TYR A 77 0.44 2.30 -14.09
C TYR A 77 1.88 2.02 -14.52
N GLU A 78 2.12 1.45 -15.70
CA GLU A 78 3.46 1.16 -16.28
C GLU A 78 4.45 0.56 -15.26
N VAL A 79 3.94 -0.30 -14.38
CA VAL A 79 4.68 -0.83 -13.25
C VAL A 79 5.76 -1.78 -13.74
N ASN A 80 7.01 -1.51 -13.36
CA ASN A 80 8.15 -2.39 -13.65
C ASN A 80 8.78 -3.02 -12.39
N ASN A 81 8.26 -2.63 -11.22
CA ASN A 81 8.74 -2.91 -9.88
C ASN A 81 7.58 -2.80 -8.88
N LEU A 82 7.47 -3.73 -7.94
CA LEU A 82 6.32 -3.80 -7.04
C LEU A 82 6.77 -4.31 -5.68
N TRP A 83 6.25 -3.70 -4.62
CA TRP A 83 6.53 -4.04 -3.24
C TRP A 83 5.25 -4.37 -2.51
N LYS A 84 5.39 -5.24 -1.50
CA LYS A 84 4.36 -5.62 -0.56
C LYS A 84 4.81 -5.26 0.85
N VAL A 85 3.94 -4.60 1.59
CA VAL A 85 4.08 -4.41 3.03
C VAL A 85 2.96 -5.16 3.74
N ASN A 86 3.31 -5.93 4.75
CA ASN A 86 2.32 -6.58 5.61
C ASN A 86 1.74 -5.54 6.59
N LEU A 87 0.42 -5.53 6.71
CA LEU A 87 -0.36 -4.70 7.63
C LEU A 87 -1.03 -5.60 8.69
N SER A 88 -1.61 -4.97 9.70
CA SER A 88 -2.42 -5.63 10.73
C SER A 88 -3.56 -6.46 10.12
N GLY A 89 -3.97 -7.54 10.80
CA GLY A 89 -5.12 -8.35 10.37
C GLY A 89 -4.91 -9.08 9.04
N ALA A 90 -3.66 -9.44 8.71
CA ALA A 90 -3.30 -10.07 7.44
C ALA A 90 -3.66 -9.25 6.19
N TRP A 91 -3.74 -7.93 6.32
CA TRP A 91 -3.84 -7.00 5.20
C TRP A 91 -2.47 -6.78 4.57
N ARG A 92 -2.45 -6.35 3.30
CA ARG A 92 -1.24 -6.09 2.52
C ARG A 92 -1.42 -4.79 1.76
N MET A 93 -0.43 -3.91 1.89
CA MET A 93 -0.30 -2.72 1.07
C MET A 93 0.62 -3.03 -0.11
N ILE A 94 0.15 -2.73 -1.31
CA ILE A 94 0.88 -2.93 -2.56
C ILE A 94 1.23 -1.56 -3.13
N TYR A 95 2.51 -1.35 -3.43
CA TYR A 95 2.96 -0.08 -3.99
C TYR A 95 4.11 -0.26 -4.97
N THR A 96 4.28 0.72 -5.84
CA THR A 96 5.40 0.83 -6.78
C THR A 96 6.21 2.09 -6.46
N ILE A 97 7.49 2.09 -6.85
CA ILE A 97 8.39 3.23 -6.66
C ILE A 97 8.72 3.79 -8.03
N ARG A 98 8.42 5.06 -8.27
CA ARG A 98 8.91 5.82 -9.42
C ARG A 98 9.92 6.85 -8.93
N GLY A 99 11.16 6.76 -9.38
CA GLY A 99 12.21 7.72 -9.03
C GLY A 99 12.56 8.62 -10.20
N SER A 100 12.71 9.91 -9.94
CA SER A 100 13.39 10.87 -10.82
C SER A 100 14.73 11.30 -10.21
N GLU A 101 15.42 12.25 -10.84
CA GLU A 101 16.64 12.84 -10.29
C GLU A 101 16.37 13.63 -9.00
N VAL A 102 15.16 14.18 -8.85
CA VAL A 102 14.81 15.15 -7.80
C VAL A 102 13.87 14.57 -6.73
N GLU A 103 12.97 13.66 -7.11
CA GLU A 103 11.94 13.12 -6.23
C GLU A 103 11.74 11.61 -6.38
N ILE A 104 11.30 10.99 -5.30
CA ILE A 104 10.89 9.59 -5.26
C ILE A 104 9.41 9.55 -4.94
N LEU A 105 8.65 8.87 -5.80
CA LEU A 105 7.22 8.72 -5.67
C LEU A 105 6.88 7.27 -5.35
N CYS A 106 6.41 7.03 -4.14
CA CYS A 106 5.81 5.76 -3.74
C CYS A 106 4.31 5.81 -4.07
N ILE A 107 3.89 5.08 -5.09
CA ILE A 107 2.49 5.02 -5.53
C ILE A 107 1.85 3.78 -4.94
N MET A 108 0.97 3.96 -3.96
CA MET A 108 0.15 2.91 -3.37
C MET A 108 -0.97 2.57 -4.35
N LEU A 109 -1.00 1.32 -4.82
CA LEU A 109 -1.94 0.83 -5.82
C LEU A 109 -3.11 0.10 -5.19
N ASP A 110 -2.83 -0.66 -4.12
CA ASP A 110 -3.82 -1.54 -3.52
C ASP A 110 -3.64 -1.76 -2.01
N ILE A 111 -4.75 -1.99 -1.33
CA ILE A 111 -4.82 -2.42 0.07
C ILE A 111 -5.74 -3.63 0.12
N LEU A 112 -5.17 -4.82 0.31
CA LEU A 112 -5.88 -6.08 0.11
C LEU A 112 -5.83 -6.93 1.36
N ASN A 113 -6.94 -7.58 1.69
CA ASN A 113 -6.93 -8.67 2.66
C ASN A 113 -6.18 -9.89 2.07
N HIS A 114 -6.01 -10.93 2.89
CA HIS A 114 -5.29 -12.13 2.47
C HIS A 114 -5.87 -12.82 1.24
N LYS A 115 -7.20 -12.98 1.21
CA LYS A 115 -7.90 -13.72 0.16
C LYS A 115 -7.83 -12.99 -1.18
N ASP A 116 -8.03 -11.67 -1.16
CA ASP A 116 -8.00 -10.86 -2.38
C ASP A 116 -6.59 -10.72 -2.91
N TYR A 117 -5.59 -10.63 -2.03
CA TYR A 117 -4.18 -10.68 -2.42
C TYR A 117 -3.82 -12.01 -3.11
N GLU A 118 -4.21 -13.15 -2.54
CA GLU A 118 -3.92 -14.45 -3.16
C GLU A 118 -4.55 -14.57 -4.55
N LYS A 119 -5.82 -14.18 -4.66
CA LYS A 119 -6.56 -14.18 -5.91
C LYS A 119 -5.90 -13.27 -6.96
N LYS A 120 -5.59 -12.03 -6.60
CA LYS A 120 -5.03 -11.01 -7.52
C LYS A 120 -3.65 -11.41 -8.05
N PHE A 121 -2.84 -12.05 -7.22
CA PHE A 121 -1.48 -12.46 -7.57
C PHE A 121 -1.34 -13.93 -7.99
N GLY A 122 -2.45 -14.67 -8.10
CA GLY A 122 -2.46 -16.07 -8.54
C GLY A 122 -1.73 -17.03 -7.60
N TYR A 123 -1.71 -16.74 -6.30
CA TYR A 123 -1.19 -17.68 -5.30
C TYR A 123 -2.17 -18.82 -5.06
N ARG A 124 -1.65 -20.03 -4.77
CA ARG A 124 -2.49 -21.12 -4.29
C ARG A 124 -3.03 -20.74 -2.91
N LYS A 125 -4.32 -20.99 -2.67
CA LYS A 125 -4.95 -20.79 -1.36
C LYS A 125 -4.16 -21.58 -0.32
N SER A 126 -3.56 -20.89 0.65
CA SER A 126 -2.92 -21.51 1.82
C SER A 126 -3.87 -21.64 3.00
#